data_AF-A0A662VSY5-F1
#
_entry.id   AF-A0A662VSY5-F1
#
_cell.length_a   1.000
_cell.length_b   1.000
_cell.length_c   1.000
_cell.angle_alpha   90.00
_cell.angle_beta   90.00
_cell.angle_gamma   90.00
#
_symmetry.space_group_name_H-M   'P 1'
#
loop_
_entity.id
_entity.type
_entity.pdbx_description
1 polymer ?
#
loop_
_entity_poly.entity_id
_entity_poly.type
_entity_poly.pdbx_seq_one_letter_code
_entity_poly.pdbx_strand_id
1 'polypeptide(L)'
;MGLIVRDLLRISSLIPAGAVGIYIRVLKRYLSAPYKLRFKPIIVGEILKVERILAGNIMLKTPEIVKYIKGREITFTLTVPSMGNYDNLYISEESWVVLRDEYGIIPEEFVLTVKLTKAIIEEKEIKIYPRKDIEHPYEPSYE
;
A
#
# COMPACT_ATOMS: atom_id res chain seq x y z
N MET A 1 11.62 -8.29 7.41
CA MET A 1 10.60 -9.22 6.90
C MET A 1 9.24 -8.53 6.97
N GLY A 2 8.24 -9.00 6.22
CA GLY A 2 6.92 -8.40 6.19
C GLY A 2 5.94 -9.04 5.19
N LEU A 3 4.81 -8.38 5.00
CA LEU A 3 3.86 -8.72 3.93
C LEU A 3 4.20 -7.90 2.68
N ILE A 4 4.55 -8.56 1.59
CA ILE A 4 4.77 -7.93 0.29
C ILE A 4 3.43 -7.81 -0.43
N VAL A 5 3.01 -6.58 -0.69
CA VAL A 5 1.76 -6.24 -1.39
C VAL A 5 2.11 -5.53 -2.68
N ARG A 6 1.52 -6.01 -3.77
CA ARG A 6 1.58 -5.38 -5.09
C ARG A 6 0.16 -5.08 -5.53
N ASP A 7 -0.14 -3.84 -5.87
CA ASP A 7 -1.45 -3.46 -6.43
C ASP A 7 -1.34 -2.15 -7.21
N LEU A 8 -2.34 -1.87 -8.04
CA LEU A 8 -2.55 -0.58 -8.67
C LEU A 8 -2.91 0.47 -7.61
N LEU A 9 -2.35 1.68 -7.73
CA LEU A 9 -2.80 2.83 -6.95
C LEU A 9 -4.21 3.22 -7.41
N ARG A 10 -5.22 3.06 -6.55
CA ARG A 10 -6.62 3.33 -6.87
C ARG A 10 -7.07 4.64 -6.26
N ILE A 11 -8.09 5.26 -6.85
CA ILE A 11 -8.77 6.44 -6.30
C ILE A 11 -10.04 6.01 -5.57
N SER A 12 -10.32 6.67 -4.45
CA SER A 12 -11.56 6.56 -3.67
C SER A 12 -12.07 7.94 -3.33
N SER A 13 -13.39 8.11 -3.34
CA SER A 13 -14.07 9.29 -2.79
C SER A 13 -14.17 9.26 -1.26
N LEU A 14 -13.98 8.10 -0.64
CA LEU A 14 -13.97 7.93 0.81
C LEU A 14 -12.55 8.09 1.33
N ILE A 15 -12.31 9.17 2.08
CA ILE A 15 -10.99 9.54 2.57
C ILE A 15 -10.97 9.39 4.10
N PRO A 16 -10.22 8.44 4.67
CA PRO A 16 -10.04 8.38 6.11
C PRO A 16 -9.14 9.51 6.60
N ALA A 17 -9.35 9.97 7.83
CA ALA A 17 -8.54 11.04 8.42
C ALA A 17 -7.03 10.70 8.42
N GLY A 18 -6.20 11.67 8.05
CA GLY A 18 -4.74 11.53 7.97
C GLY A 18 -4.24 10.80 6.73
N ALA A 19 -5.12 10.54 5.75
CA ALA A 19 -4.77 9.90 4.49
C ALA A 19 -5.39 10.64 3.32
N VAL A 20 -4.90 10.34 2.11
CA VAL A 20 -5.50 10.79 0.86
C VAL A 20 -6.43 9.72 0.30
N GLY A 21 -7.28 10.09 -0.66
CA GLY A 21 -8.17 9.16 -1.38
C GLY A 21 -7.47 8.19 -2.31
N ILE A 22 -6.21 7.83 -2.04
CA ILE A 22 -5.40 6.93 -2.87
C ILE A 22 -5.01 5.72 -2.03
N TYR A 23 -5.24 4.52 -2.56
CA TYR A 23 -5.07 3.30 -1.78
C TYR A 23 -4.63 2.10 -2.63
N ILE A 24 -4.14 1.09 -1.94
CA ILE A 24 -3.95 -0.27 -2.46
C ILE A 24 -4.81 -1.25 -1.66
N ARG A 25 -5.15 -2.40 -2.25
CA ARG A 25 -5.93 -3.44 -1.59
C ARG A 25 -5.04 -4.59 -1.13
N VAL A 26 -5.41 -5.17 0.00
CA VAL A 26 -4.81 -6.40 0.51
C VAL A 26 -5.91 -7.30 1.05
N LEU A 27 -5.80 -8.61 0.85
CA LEU A 27 -6.77 -9.56 1.36
C LEU A 27 -6.74 -9.59 2.89
N LYS A 28 -7.92 -9.53 3.52
CA LYS A 28 -8.09 -9.56 4.98
C LYS A 28 -7.34 -10.71 5.65
N ARG A 29 -7.32 -11.88 5.00
CA ARG A 29 -6.65 -13.09 5.51
C ARG A 29 -5.12 -12.95 5.65
N TYR A 30 -4.52 -11.95 5.00
CA TYR A 30 -3.09 -11.65 5.08
C TYR A 30 -2.76 -10.49 6.04
N LEU A 31 -3.73 -9.62 6.36
CA LEU A 31 -3.47 -8.44 7.18
C LEU A 31 -4.45 -8.32 8.36
N SER A 32 -5.65 -7.78 8.17
CA SER A 32 -6.51 -7.46 9.32
C SER A 32 -6.93 -8.68 10.14
N ALA A 33 -7.22 -9.82 9.51
CA ALA A 33 -7.72 -11.02 10.18
C ALA A 33 -6.70 -11.66 11.14
N PRO A 34 -5.46 -12.03 10.72
CA PRO A 34 -4.50 -12.67 11.62
C PRO A 34 -4.05 -11.77 12.78
N TYR A 35 -4.06 -10.45 12.58
CA TYR A 35 -3.63 -9.47 13.59
C TYR A 35 -4.80 -8.80 14.34
N LYS A 36 -6.05 -9.18 14.04
CA LYS A 36 -7.28 -8.61 14.63
C LYS A 36 -7.34 -7.08 14.55
N LEU A 37 -6.89 -6.52 13.43
CA LEU A 37 -6.88 -5.07 13.20
C LEU A 37 -8.31 -4.58 12.96
N ARG A 38 -8.76 -3.54 13.68
CA ARG A 38 -10.16 -3.04 13.59
C ARG A 38 -10.28 -1.53 13.61
N PHE A 39 -9.56 -0.83 14.49
CA PHE A 39 -9.73 0.62 14.69
C PHE A 39 -8.54 1.39 14.11
N LYS A 40 -8.72 1.89 12.88
CA LYS A 40 -7.81 2.81 12.15
C LYS A 40 -6.30 2.57 12.43
N PRO A 41 -5.77 1.36 12.25
CA PRO A 41 -4.33 1.16 12.42
C PRO A 41 -3.55 1.96 11.41
N ILE A 42 -2.39 2.48 11.83
CA ILE A 42 -1.38 2.96 10.91
C ILE A 42 -0.53 1.75 10.51
N ILE A 43 -0.41 1.50 9.21
CA ILE A 43 0.46 0.45 8.68
C ILE A 43 1.70 1.11 8.13
N VAL A 44 2.87 0.62 8.55
CA VAL A 44 4.16 1.11 8.08
C VAL A 44 4.78 0.04 7.18
N GLY A 45 5.36 0.49 6.07
CA GLY A 45 6.06 -0.37 5.15
C GLY A 45 7.19 0.35 4.43
N GLU A 46 7.79 -0.36 3.50
CA GLU A 46 8.89 0.10 2.67
C GLU A 46 8.54 -0.11 1.19
N ILE A 47 8.83 0.87 0.35
CA ILE A 47 8.61 0.76 -1.09
C ILE A 47 9.68 -0.12 -1.70
N LEU A 48 9.28 -1.23 -2.32
CA LEU A 48 10.19 -2.14 -3.01
C LEU A 48 10.33 -1.83 -4.49
N LYS A 49 9.22 -1.45 -5.13
CA LYS A 49 9.13 -1.20 -6.57
C LYS A 49 7.94 -0.30 -6.90
N VAL A 50 8.09 0.53 -7.92
CA VAL A 50 7.01 1.30 -8.52
C VAL A 50 7.05 1.06 -10.02
N GLU A 51 5.92 0.78 -10.66
CA GLU A 51 5.89 0.44 -12.09
C GLU A 51 4.82 1.25 -12.77
N ARG A 52 5.16 1.95 -13.86
CA ARG A 52 4.17 2.65 -14.66
C ARG A 52 3.45 1.67 -15.58
N ILE A 53 2.13 1.76 -15.62
CA ILE A 53 1.26 1.09 -16.59
C ILE A 53 0.94 2.09 -17.71
N LEU A 54 1.07 1.64 -18.95
CA LEU A 54 0.59 2.35 -20.13
C LEU A 54 -0.24 1.38 -20.97
N ALA A 55 -1.49 1.74 -21.29
CA ALA A 55 -2.41 0.90 -22.06
C ALA A 55 -2.53 -0.55 -21.54
N GLY A 56 -2.64 -0.70 -20.21
CA GLY A 56 -2.76 -2.01 -19.55
C GLY A 56 -1.47 -2.83 -19.46
N ASN A 57 -0.34 -2.33 -19.98
CA ASN A 57 0.95 -3.01 -19.94
C ASN A 57 1.94 -2.30 -19.02
N ILE A 58 2.73 -3.07 -18.28
CA ILE A 58 3.83 -2.54 -17.48
C ILE A 58 4.93 -2.07 -18.43
N MET A 59 5.34 -0.81 -18.31
CA MET A 59 6.43 -0.29 -19.11
C MET A 59 7.76 -0.91 -18.66
N LEU A 60 8.42 -1.64 -19.56
CA LEU A 60 9.73 -2.26 -19.33
C LEU A 60 10.82 -1.23 -18.98
N LYS A 61 10.69 0.00 -19.50
CA LYS A 61 11.51 1.14 -19.08
C LYS A 61 10.82 1.86 -17.93
N THR A 62 11.18 1.46 -16.73
CA THR A 62 10.80 2.18 -15.52
C THR A 62 11.47 3.57 -15.56
N PRO A 63 10.72 4.68 -15.38
CA PRO A 63 11.32 6.02 -15.29
C PRO A 63 12.41 6.04 -14.21
N GLU A 64 13.51 6.76 -14.45
CA GLU A 64 14.65 6.84 -13.52
C GLU A 64 14.24 7.24 -12.08
N ILE A 65 13.16 8.03 -11.98
CA ILE A 65 12.46 8.42 -10.76
C ILE A 65 12.18 7.24 -9.82
N VAL A 66 11.88 6.04 -10.35
CA VAL A 66 11.56 4.86 -9.53
C VAL A 66 12.80 4.28 -8.84
N LYS A 67 14.02 4.49 -9.37
CA LYS A 67 15.21 3.95 -8.72
C LYS A 67 15.45 4.59 -7.36
N TYR A 68 15.04 5.85 -7.18
CA TYR A 68 15.28 6.64 -5.98
C TYR A 68 14.22 6.46 -4.89
N ILE A 69 13.07 5.87 -5.23
CA ILE A 69 11.96 5.67 -4.28
C ILE A 69 12.09 4.35 -3.50
N LYS A 70 12.86 3.40 -4.04
CA LYS A 70 13.08 2.09 -3.42
C LYS A 70 13.76 2.25 -2.07
N GLY A 71 13.24 1.58 -1.06
CA GLY A 71 13.74 1.64 0.31
C GLY A 71 13.17 2.78 1.15
N ARG A 72 12.39 3.71 0.55
CA ARG A 72 11.70 4.73 1.34
C ARG A 72 10.57 4.11 2.16
N GLU A 73 10.41 4.63 3.37
CA GLU A 73 9.27 4.33 4.22
C GLU A 73 8.00 4.91 3.60
N ILE A 74 6.90 4.18 3.78
CA ILE A 74 5.56 4.61 3.40
C ILE A 74 4.59 4.19 4.49
N THR A 75 3.68 5.10 4.82
CA THR A 75 2.67 4.89 5.85
C THR A 75 1.27 4.89 5.25
N PHE A 76 0.40 4.04 5.80
CA PHE A 76 -0.96 3.87 5.36
C PHE A 76 -1.93 3.94 6.53
N THR A 77 -3.11 4.51 6.31
CA THR A 77 -4.27 4.33 7.18
C THR A 77 -5.06 3.12 6.71
N LEU A 78 -5.12 2.08 7.55
CA LEU A 78 -5.89 0.88 7.25
C LEU A 78 -7.39 1.10 7.52
N THR A 79 -8.20 0.89 6.49
CA THR A 79 -9.65 0.72 6.62
C THR A 79 -9.99 -0.76 6.43
N VAL A 80 -10.79 -1.30 7.34
CA VAL A 80 -11.29 -2.67 7.30
C VAL A 80 -12.80 -2.63 7.05
N PRO A 81 -13.27 -2.69 5.80
CA PRO A 81 -14.69 -2.69 5.48
C PRO A 81 -15.41 -3.86 6.17
N SER A 82 -16.67 -3.67 6.58
CA SER A 82 -17.47 -4.75 7.19
C SER A 82 -17.81 -5.87 6.20
N MET A 83 -17.97 -5.53 4.92
CA MET A 83 -18.26 -6.46 3.82
C MET A 83 -17.02 -6.67 2.93
N GLY A 84 -17.04 -7.74 2.12
CA GLY A 84 -15.97 -8.07 1.18
C GLY A 84 -14.71 -8.69 1.82
N ASN A 85 -13.77 -9.10 0.97
CA ASN A 85 -12.56 -9.85 1.35
C ASN A 85 -11.30 -8.99 1.47
N TYR A 86 -11.41 -7.69 1.19
CA TYR A 86 -10.27 -6.78 1.08
C TYR A 86 -10.25 -5.76 2.21
N ASP A 87 -9.05 -5.49 2.67
CA ASP A 87 -8.61 -4.34 3.43
C ASP A 87 -8.14 -3.25 2.46
N ASN A 88 -8.38 -1.99 2.81
CA ASN A 88 -7.92 -0.84 2.02
C ASN A 88 -6.82 -0.10 2.78
N LEU A 89 -5.65 -0.01 2.16
CA LEU A 89 -4.48 0.70 2.69
C LEU A 89 -4.39 2.06 2.02
N TYR A 90 -4.96 3.08 2.66
CA TYR A 90 -4.94 4.45 2.15
C TYR A 90 -3.60 5.10 2.46
N ILE A 91 -2.96 5.71 1.46
CA ILE A 91 -1.65 6.36 1.64
C ILE A 91 -1.82 7.57 2.56
N SER A 92 -0.93 7.73 3.53
CA SER A 92 -0.93 8.91 4.40
C SER A 92 -0.69 10.19 3.61
N GLU A 93 -1.14 11.33 4.13
CA GLU A 93 -0.89 12.63 3.50
C GLU A 93 0.61 12.91 3.32
N GLU A 94 1.40 12.62 4.35
CA GLU A 94 2.86 12.82 4.35
C GLU A 94 3.55 11.98 3.27
N SER A 95 3.21 10.68 3.19
CA SER A 95 3.77 9.80 2.17
C SER A 95 3.31 10.22 0.77
N TRP A 96 2.06 10.68 0.62
CA TRP A 96 1.54 11.08 -0.68
C TRP A 96 2.22 12.32 -1.24
N VAL A 97 2.49 13.34 -0.41
CA VAL A 97 3.20 14.56 -0.83
C VAL A 97 4.53 14.19 -1.48
N VAL A 98 5.29 13.28 -0.86
CA VAL A 98 6.55 12.78 -1.40
C VAL A 98 6.34 12.08 -2.75
N LEU A 99 5.40 11.12 -2.83
CA LEU A 99 5.12 10.37 -4.05
C LEU A 99 4.71 11.28 -5.22
N ARG A 100 3.87 12.28 -4.96
CA ARG A 100 3.35 13.20 -5.98
C ARG A 100 4.40 14.24 -6.38
N ASP A 101 4.96 14.96 -5.42
CA ASP A 101 5.74 16.18 -5.69
C ASP A 101 7.19 15.86 -6.07
N GLU A 102 7.82 14.86 -5.45
CA GLU A 102 9.20 14.48 -5.78
C GLU A 102 9.28 13.50 -6.96
N TYR A 103 8.28 12.63 -7.09
CA TYR A 103 8.35 11.49 -8.01
C TYR A 103 7.29 11.49 -9.12
N GLY A 104 6.37 12.46 -9.13
CA GLY A 104 5.36 12.58 -10.19
C GLY A 104 4.48 11.33 -10.32
N ILE A 105 4.21 10.63 -9.21
CA ILE A 105 3.34 9.45 -9.22
C ILE A 105 1.89 9.89 -9.41
N ILE A 106 1.24 9.29 -10.40
CA ILE A 106 -0.16 9.54 -10.76
C ILE A 106 -0.99 8.30 -10.38
N PRO A 107 -2.11 8.43 -9.65
CA PRO A 107 -2.98 7.29 -9.38
C PRO A 107 -3.44 6.62 -10.68
N GLU A 108 -3.76 5.34 -10.63
CA GLU A 108 -4.26 4.51 -11.76
C GLU A 108 -3.25 4.27 -12.90
N GLU A 109 -2.17 5.05 -12.96
CA GLU A 109 -1.05 4.84 -13.89
C GLU A 109 0.10 4.05 -13.29
N PHE A 110 0.09 3.77 -11.98
CA PHE A 110 1.21 3.14 -11.30
C PHE A 110 0.80 1.96 -10.43
N VAL A 111 1.57 0.87 -10.53
CA VAL A 111 1.56 -0.26 -9.60
C VAL A 111 2.62 -0.01 -8.54
N LEU A 112 2.20 -0.11 -7.29
CA LEU A 112 3.08 0.03 -6.14
C LEU A 112 3.31 -1.37 -5.54
N THR A 113 4.59 -1.71 -5.33
CA THR A 113 5.00 -2.87 -4.55
C THR A 113 5.62 -2.40 -3.24
N VAL A 114 5.01 -2.75 -2.12
CA VAL A 114 5.47 -2.40 -0.77
C VAL A 114 5.65 -3.65 0.08
N LYS A 115 6.51 -3.53 1.09
CA LYS A 115 6.69 -4.51 2.15
C LYS A 115 6.20 -3.91 3.46
N LEU A 116 5.04 -4.37 3.93
CA LEU A 116 4.43 -3.94 5.19
C LEU A 116 5.13 -4.64 6.36
N THR A 117 5.71 -3.89 7.28
CA THR A 117 6.58 -4.41 8.34
C THR A 117 5.92 -4.36 9.71
N LYS A 118 5.07 -3.37 9.96
CA LYS A 118 4.39 -3.20 11.25
C LYS A 118 3.05 -2.49 11.13
N ALA A 119 2.19 -2.74 12.12
CA ALA A 119 0.99 -1.98 12.39
C ALA A 119 1.14 -1.24 13.73
N ILE A 120 0.59 -0.04 13.81
CA ILE A 120 0.55 0.79 15.02
C ILE A 120 -0.92 0.99 15.38
N ILE A 121 -1.31 0.54 16.58
CA ILE A 121 -2.65 0.71 17.14
C ILE A 121 -2.49 1.23 18.56
N GLU A 122 -3.08 2.39 18.87
CA GLU A 122 -3.04 2.97 20.23
C GLU A 122 -1.62 2.98 20.80
N GLU A 123 -0.66 3.46 20.00
CA GLU A 123 0.78 3.53 20.32
C GLU A 123 1.48 2.17 20.49
N LYS A 124 0.78 1.05 20.31
CA LYS A 124 1.37 -0.29 20.34
C LYS A 124 1.80 -0.73 18.94
N GLU A 125 3.04 -1.18 18.85
CA GLU A 125 3.60 -1.76 17.62
C GLU A 125 3.33 -3.27 17.55
N ILE A 126 2.74 -3.70 16.44
CA ILE A 126 2.54 -5.11 16.08
C ILE A 126 3.37 -5.41 14.84
N LYS A 127 4.35 -6.31 14.96
CA LYS A 127 5.16 -6.75 13.81
C LYS A 127 4.34 -7.62 12.86
N ILE A 128 4.37 -7.28 11.57
CA ILE A 128 3.73 -8.04 10.50
C ILE A 128 4.76 -9.07 9.98
N TYR A 129 4.37 -10.34 9.99
CA TYR A 129 5.17 -11.51 9.60
C TYR A 129 6.68 -11.42 9.96
N PRO A 130 7.04 -11.42 11.26
CA PRO A 130 8.40 -11.10 11.70
C PRO A 130 9.48 -12.09 11.27
N ARG A 131 9.09 -13.32 10.86
CA ARG A 131 10.02 -14.43 10.62
C ARG A 131 10.34 -14.67 9.14
N LYS A 132 9.46 -14.27 8.22
CA LYS A 132 9.65 -14.47 6.78
C LYS A 132 8.79 -13.50 6.00
N ASP A 133 9.23 -13.17 4.79
CA ASP A 133 8.40 -12.44 3.85
C ASP A 133 7.25 -13.33 3.36
N ILE A 134 6.06 -12.75 3.31
CA ILE A 134 4.86 -13.36 2.73
C ILE A 134 4.47 -12.55 1.52
N GLU A 135 4.24 -13.22 0.39
CA GLU A 135 3.74 -12.56 -0.81
C GLU A 135 2.21 -12.61 -0.83
N HIS A 136 1.59 -11.43 -0.94
CA HIS A 136 0.18 -11.30 -1.23
C HIS A 136 -0.06 -11.64 -2.72
N PRO A 137 -1.07 -12.46 -3.06
CA PRO A 137 -1.36 -12.78 -4.45
C PRO A 137 -1.72 -11.50 -5.23
N TYR A 138 -1.07 -11.28 -6.37
CA TYR A 138 -1.42 -10.18 -7.26
C TYR A 138 -2.60 -10.57 -8.14
N GLU A 139 -3.76 -9.97 -7.88
CA GLU A 139 -4.95 -10.11 -8.71
C GLU A 139 -5.23 -8.74 -9.36
N PRO A 140 -4.86 -8.53 -10.64
CA PRO A 140 -5.25 -7.33 -11.35
C PRO A 140 -6.78 -7.36 -11.51
N SER A 141 -7.48 -6.68 -10.62
CA SER A 141 -8.93 -6.53 -10.74
C SER A 141 -9.23 -5.55 -11.87
N TYR A 142 -9.78 -6.06 -12.95
CA TYR A 142 -10.51 -5.26 -13.94
C TYR A 142 -11.94 -5.13 -13.39
N GLU A 143 -12.14 -4.22 -12.44
CA GLU A 143 -13.49 -3.76 -12.05
C GLU A 143 -13.80 -2.48 -12.83
#